data_AF-A6BMD9-F1
#
_entry.id   AF-A6BMD9-F1
#
_cell.length_a   1.000
_cell.length_b   1.000
_cell.length_c   1.000
_cell.angle_alpha   90.00
_cell.angle_beta   90.00
_cell.angle_gamma   90.00
#
_symmetry.space_group_name_H-M   'P 1'
#
loop_
_entity.id
_entity.type
_entity.pdbx_description
1 polymer ?
#
loop_
_entity_poly.entity_id
_entity_poly.type
_entity_poly.pdbx_seq_one_letter_code
_entity_poly.pdbx_strand_id
1 'polypeptide(L)'
;PTARVQIVVSSIAENDNLKICVDGALLSKHKVTAKLAWGPECQQYAVTAKAEAGVLGEFPAARLELEWERLPITVTTYAKKMSKHIYMAAFQAGFRLERVMNSEKEIELTLALPNQRSLNVIFRIPEMTLSRMGIHLPYAIPINPDGSLSIQIDEDILSWIQRHIK
;
A
#
# COMPACT_ATOMS: atom_id res chain seq x y z
N PRO A 1 -9.88 -18.12 6.86
CA PRO A 1 -8.68 -18.32 7.71
C PRO A 1 -8.06 -16.98 8.11
N THR A 2 -7.77 -16.83 9.40
CA THR A 2 -6.98 -15.72 9.95
C THR A 2 -5.64 -16.28 10.42
N ALA A 3 -4.57 -15.49 10.31
CA ALA A 3 -3.23 -15.88 10.72
C ALA A 3 -2.50 -14.66 11.27
N ARG A 4 -1.60 -14.86 12.23
CA ARG A 4 -0.82 -13.77 12.83
C ARG A 4 0.61 -14.23 13.08
N VAL A 5 1.57 -13.34 12.82
CA VAL A 5 2.99 -13.55 13.06
C VAL A 5 3.54 -12.31 13.77
N GLN A 6 4.28 -12.52 14.85
CA GLN A 6 4.95 -11.45 15.58
C GLN A 6 6.44 -11.75 15.67
N ILE A 7 7.26 -10.76 15.35
CA ILE A 7 8.72 -10.82 15.43
C ILE A 7 9.18 -9.67 16.32
N VAL A 8 10.01 -9.99 17.31
CA VAL A 8 10.62 -8.99 18.20
C VAL A 8 12.13 -9.16 18.14
N VAL A 9 12.83 -8.07 17.88
CA VAL A 9 14.29 -7.97 17.90
C VAL A 9 14.66 -6.98 18.98
N SER A 10 15.53 -7.38 19.91
CA SER A 10 15.98 -6.55 21.02
C SER A 10 17.50 -6.50 21.11
N SER A 11 18.03 -5.41 21.66
CA SER A 11 19.44 -5.34 22.04
C SER A 11 19.78 -6.36 23.13
N ILE A 12 21.01 -6.88 23.09
CA ILE A 12 21.55 -7.78 24.12
C ILE A 12 22.30 -6.97 25.20
N ALA A 13 22.63 -5.70 24.91
CA ALA A 13 23.34 -4.85 25.85
C ALA A 13 22.43 -4.48 27.04
N GLU A 14 22.98 -4.62 28.25
CA GLU A 14 22.24 -4.56 29.52
C GLU A 14 21.51 -3.23 29.79
N ASN A 15 21.93 -2.14 29.16
CA ASN A 15 21.35 -0.81 29.33
C ASN A 15 20.78 -0.21 28.02
N ASP A 16 20.51 -1.05 27.02
CA ASP A 16 19.94 -0.64 25.75
C ASP A 16 18.53 -1.22 25.57
N ASN A 17 17.52 -0.36 25.69
CA ASN A 17 16.12 -0.75 25.55
C ASN A 17 15.62 -0.67 24.10
N LEU A 18 16.52 -0.52 23.12
CA LEU A 18 16.15 -0.51 21.71
C LEU A 18 15.54 -1.84 21.30
N LYS A 19 14.31 -1.77 20.79
CA LYS A 19 13.59 -2.89 20.22
C LYS A 19 13.01 -2.55 18.86
N ILE A 20 12.82 -3.57 18.04
CA ILE A 20 12.08 -3.55 16.79
C ILE A 20 11.00 -4.63 16.88
N CYS A 21 9.76 -4.24 16.71
CA CYS A 21 8.59 -5.12 16.76
C CYS A 21 7.90 -5.10 15.40
N VAL A 22 7.66 -6.29 14.86
CA VAL A 22 6.87 -6.50 13.65
C VAL A 22 5.69 -7.39 14.02
N ASP A 23 4.48 -6.95 13.68
CA ASP A 23 3.25 -7.69 13.91
C ASP A 23 2.43 -7.72 12.62
N GLY A 24 2.32 -8.90 12.00
CA GLY A 24 1.55 -9.12 10.79
C GLY A 24 0.32 -9.96 11.08
N ALA A 25 -0.84 -9.53 10.59
CA ALA A 25 -2.11 -10.25 10.75
C ALA A 25 -2.91 -10.29 9.45
N LEU A 26 -3.30 -11.50 9.04
CA LEU A 26 -4.32 -11.75 8.04
C LEU A 26 -5.69 -11.71 8.73
N LEU A 27 -6.44 -10.63 8.51
CA LEU A 27 -7.73 -10.37 9.16
C LEU A 27 -8.90 -11.05 8.43
N SER A 28 -8.76 -11.22 7.11
CA SER A 28 -9.71 -11.97 6.27
C SER A 28 -8.99 -12.47 5.01
N LYS A 29 -9.70 -13.19 4.12
CA LYS A 29 -9.15 -13.63 2.83
C LYS A 29 -8.60 -12.48 1.98
N HIS A 30 -9.16 -11.28 2.13
CA HIS A 30 -8.84 -10.12 1.31
C HIS A 30 -8.37 -8.93 2.14
N LYS A 31 -7.91 -9.15 3.38
CA LYS A 31 -7.46 -8.05 4.26
C LYS A 31 -6.29 -8.50 5.12
N VAL A 32 -5.17 -7.81 4.97
CA VAL A 32 -3.94 -8.02 5.73
C VAL A 32 -3.50 -6.69 6.35
N THR A 33 -2.92 -6.76 7.54
CA THR A 33 -2.27 -5.63 8.19
C THR A 33 -0.90 -6.03 8.69
N ALA A 34 0.03 -5.08 8.68
CA ALA A 34 1.35 -5.25 9.24
C ALA A 34 1.74 -3.97 10.00
N LYS A 35 2.16 -4.10 11.24
CA LYS A 35 2.68 -3.00 12.07
C LYS A 35 4.17 -3.20 12.28
N LEU A 36 4.95 -2.16 11.98
CA LEU A 36 6.36 -2.06 12.31
C LEU A 36 6.52 -0.95 13.35
N ALA A 37 7.08 -1.28 14.51
CA ALA A 37 7.35 -0.32 15.57
C ALA A 37 8.79 -0.45 16.08
N TRP A 38 9.43 0.65 16.42
CA TRP A 38 10.81 0.66 16.87
C TRP A 38 11.14 1.78 17.85
N GLY A 39 12.29 1.65 18.51
CA GLY A 39 12.76 2.54 19.58
C GLY A 39 12.69 1.86 20.95
N PRO A 40 12.84 2.62 22.05
CA PRO A 40 12.65 2.12 23.40
C PRO A 40 11.32 1.38 23.52
N GLU A 41 11.39 0.10 23.85
CA GLU A 41 10.21 -0.78 24.03
C GLU A 41 9.21 -0.77 22.84
N CYS A 42 9.68 -0.51 21.61
CA CYS A 42 8.82 -0.39 20.41
C CYS A 42 7.73 0.69 20.49
N GLN A 43 7.92 1.74 21.30
CA GLN A 43 6.90 2.78 21.52
C GLN A 43 7.24 4.15 20.91
N GLN A 44 8.47 4.36 20.43
CA GLN A 44 8.90 5.67 19.94
C GLN A 44 8.40 5.99 18.54
N TYR A 45 8.43 5.00 17.65
CA TYR A 45 8.04 5.14 16.25
C TYR A 45 7.21 3.93 15.82
N ALA A 46 6.21 4.17 14.97
CA ALA A 46 5.34 3.13 14.46
C ALA A 46 4.78 3.47 13.08
N VAL A 47 4.71 2.46 12.23
CA VAL A 47 4.08 2.47 10.91
C VAL A 47 3.17 1.25 10.81
N THR A 48 1.96 1.45 10.31
CA THR A 48 0.98 0.39 10.06
C THR A 48 0.64 0.40 8.58
N ALA A 49 0.86 -0.73 7.92
CA ALA A 49 0.38 -1.00 6.57
C ALA A 49 -0.91 -1.81 6.64
N LYS A 50 -1.89 -1.47 5.81
CA LYS A 50 -3.11 -2.24 5.60
C LYS A 50 -3.28 -2.41 4.11
N ALA A 51 -3.45 -3.65 3.67
CA ALA A 51 -3.80 -3.97 2.29
C ALA A 51 -5.11 -4.73 2.28
N GLU A 52 -6.04 -4.27 1.46
CA GLU A 52 -7.33 -4.92 1.27
C GLU A 52 -7.74 -4.98 -0.20
N ALA A 53 -8.45 -6.04 -0.56
CA ALA A 53 -9.12 -6.16 -1.84
C ALA A 53 -10.63 -6.22 -1.60
N GLY A 54 -11.39 -5.55 -2.47
CA GLY A 54 -12.82 -5.38 -2.33
C GLY A 54 -13.42 -4.73 -3.57
N VAL A 55 -14.46 -3.92 -3.38
CA VAL A 55 -15.18 -3.24 -4.45
C VAL A 55 -15.23 -1.74 -4.15
N LEU A 56 -14.87 -0.91 -5.14
CA LEU A 56 -15.01 0.53 -5.11
C LEU A 56 -16.12 0.94 -6.08
N GLY A 57 -17.29 1.29 -5.55
CA GLY A 57 -18.50 1.49 -6.36
C GLY A 57 -18.94 0.16 -6.96
N GLU A 58 -18.83 0.03 -8.28
CA GLU A 58 -19.13 -1.21 -9.02
C GLU A 58 -17.86 -1.93 -9.49
N PHE A 59 -16.66 -1.37 -9.20
CA PHE A 59 -15.41 -1.88 -9.74
C PHE A 59 -14.63 -2.67 -8.70
N PRO A 60 -14.11 -3.86 -9.03
CA PRO A 60 -13.15 -4.54 -8.19
C PRO A 60 -11.92 -3.66 -7.96
N ALA A 61 -11.49 -3.61 -6.72
CA ALA A 61 -10.47 -2.68 -6.26
C ALA A 61 -9.54 -3.30 -5.21
N ALA A 62 -8.33 -2.77 -5.16
CA ALA A 62 -7.37 -3.01 -4.11
C ALA A 62 -6.96 -1.67 -3.50
N ARG A 63 -6.85 -1.65 -2.17
CA ARG A 63 -6.45 -0.48 -1.42
C ARG A 63 -5.26 -0.84 -0.53
N LEU A 64 -4.26 0.04 -0.54
CA LEU A 64 -3.11 0.01 0.35
C LEU A 64 -3.09 1.32 1.15
N GLU A 65 -3.24 1.20 2.47
CA GLU A 65 -3.13 2.31 3.42
C GLU A 65 -1.83 2.16 4.23
N LEU A 66 -1.11 3.27 4.38
CA LEU A 66 0.08 3.38 5.21
C LEU A 66 -0.16 4.49 6.22
N GLU A 67 -0.29 4.13 7.49
CA GLU A 67 -0.51 5.04 8.62
C GLU A 67 0.72 5.08 9.51
N TRP A 68 0.98 6.22 10.15
CA TRP A 68 2.04 6.33 11.15
C TRP A 68 1.63 7.26 12.30
N GLU A 69 2.18 7.03 13.49
CA GLU A 69 1.95 7.93 14.63
C GLU A 69 3.08 8.96 14.74
N ARG A 70 4.31 8.46 14.71
CA ARG A 70 5.54 9.25 14.79
C ARG A 70 6.59 8.59 13.91
N LEU A 71 7.30 9.43 13.17
CA LEU A 71 8.46 9.05 12.37
C LEU A 71 9.68 9.89 12.79
N PRO A 72 10.91 9.37 12.57
CA PRO A 72 12.11 10.19 12.71
C PRO A 72 12.05 11.41 11.79
N ILE A 73 12.55 12.56 12.26
CA ILE A 73 12.56 13.82 11.49
C ILE A 73 13.26 13.62 10.14
N THR A 74 14.35 12.86 10.13
CA THR A 74 15.08 12.52 8.90
C THR A 74 14.16 11.91 7.84
N VAL A 75 13.29 10.97 8.23
CA VAL A 75 12.36 10.30 7.29
C VAL A 75 11.38 11.31 6.71
N THR A 76 10.79 12.17 7.55
CA THR A 76 9.81 13.16 7.08
C THR A 76 10.45 14.24 6.21
N THR A 77 11.69 14.65 6.50
CA THR A 77 12.46 15.58 5.66
C THR A 77 12.77 14.99 4.28
N TYR A 78 13.23 13.74 4.21
CA TYR A 78 13.49 13.07 2.93
C TYR A 78 12.20 12.86 2.13
N ALA A 79 11.11 12.45 2.79
CA ALA A 79 9.81 12.29 2.13
C ALA A 79 9.33 13.60 1.49
N LYS A 80 9.43 14.73 2.21
CA LYS A 80 9.10 16.06 1.68
C LYS A 80 9.99 16.49 0.51
N LYS A 81 11.26 16.06 0.48
CA LYS A 81 12.15 16.35 -0.64
C LYS A 81 11.79 15.50 -1.87
N MET A 82 11.50 14.22 -1.67
CA MET A 82 11.11 13.29 -2.72
C MET A 82 9.73 13.59 -3.32
N SER A 83 8.79 14.10 -2.52
CA SER A 83 7.44 14.41 -2.98
C SER A 83 7.42 15.36 -4.18
N LYS A 84 8.34 16.34 -4.22
CA LYS A 84 8.49 17.25 -5.38
C LYS A 84 8.77 16.50 -6.69
N HIS A 85 9.61 15.47 -6.64
CA HIS A 85 9.93 14.66 -7.81
C HIS A 85 8.75 13.76 -8.20
N ILE A 86 8.05 13.19 -7.21
CA ILE A 86 6.85 12.37 -7.43
C ILE A 86 5.77 13.20 -8.12
N TYR A 87 5.53 14.44 -7.69
CA TYR A 87 4.52 15.31 -8.29
C TYR A 87 4.85 15.66 -9.74
N MET A 88 6.12 15.96 -10.02
CA MET A 88 6.56 16.25 -11.38
C MET A 88 6.40 15.03 -12.30
N ALA A 89 6.81 13.85 -11.83
CA ALA A 89 6.66 12.61 -12.57
C ALA A 89 5.18 12.24 -12.77
N ALA A 90 4.34 12.40 -11.76
CA ALA A 90 2.90 12.14 -11.84
C ALA A 90 2.24 13.06 -12.88
N PHE A 91 2.57 14.36 -12.88
CA PHE A 91 2.07 15.29 -13.88
C PHE A 91 2.49 14.90 -15.30
N GLN A 92 3.77 14.54 -15.50
CA GLN A 92 4.26 14.05 -16.79
C GLN A 92 3.59 12.73 -17.23
N ALA A 93 3.25 11.87 -16.27
CA ALA A 93 2.51 10.65 -16.48
C ALA A 93 0.99 10.87 -16.67
N GLY A 94 0.52 12.12 -16.78
CA GLY A 94 -0.88 12.45 -17.04
C GLY A 94 -1.82 12.27 -15.85
N PHE A 95 -1.29 12.28 -14.62
CA PHE A 95 -2.13 12.31 -13.42
C PHE A 95 -2.74 13.71 -13.23
N ARG A 96 -4.00 13.73 -12.78
CA ARG A 96 -4.66 14.91 -12.25
C ARG A 96 -4.19 15.13 -10.82
N LEU A 97 -3.68 16.34 -10.56
CA LEU A 97 -3.19 16.78 -9.25
C LEU A 97 -4.23 17.68 -8.61
N GLU A 98 -4.79 17.27 -7.48
CA GLU A 98 -5.76 18.05 -6.71
C GLU A 98 -5.19 18.39 -5.33
N ARG A 99 -4.99 19.68 -5.06
CA ARG A 99 -4.54 20.14 -3.73
C ARG A 99 -5.71 20.07 -2.75
N VAL A 100 -5.81 18.93 -2.08
CA VAL A 100 -6.80 18.64 -1.04
C VAL A 100 -6.04 18.15 0.17
N MET A 101 -6.41 18.64 1.35
CA MET A 101 -5.85 18.17 2.61
C MET A 101 -6.48 16.81 2.97
N ASN A 102 -5.65 15.77 2.96
CA ASN A 102 -6.00 14.44 3.47
C ASN A 102 -5.41 14.28 4.88
N SER A 103 -5.55 13.08 5.45
CA SER A 103 -4.95 12.70 6.73
C SER A 103 -3.43 12.97 6.76
N GLU A 104 -2.96 13.73 7.76
CA GLU A 104 -1.55 14.18 7.81
C GLU A 104 -0.53 13.05 8.00
N LYS A 105 -0.97 11.93 8.57
CA LYS A 105 -0.11 10.80 8.91
C LYS A 105 -0.52 9.50 8.23
N GLU A 106 -1.08 9.64 7.05
CA GLU A 106 -1.59 8.53 6.27
C GLU A 106 -1.37 8.78 4.79
N ILE A 107 -1.11 7.70 4.07
CA ILE A 107 -1.09 7.66 2.61
C ILE A 107 -1.97 6.50 2.18
N GLU A 108 -2.81 6.73 1.17
CA GLU A 108 -3.71 5.73 0.61
C GLU A 108 -3.47 5.61 -0.89
N LEU A 109 -3.19 4.39 -1.36
CA LEU A 109 -3.21 4.02 -2.77
C LEU A 109 -4.41 3.12 -3.02
N THR A 110 -5.30 3.57 -3.90
CA THR A 110 -6.45 2.81 -4.36
C THR A 110 -6.31 2.52 -5.85
N LEU A 111 -6.44 1.25 -6.22
CA LEU A 111 -6.41 0.72 -7.57
C LEU A 111 -7.78 0.11 -7.85
N ALA A 112 -8.46 0.52 -8.92
CA ALA A 112 -9.76 -0.04 -9.30
C ALA A 112 -9.75 -0.42 -10.79
N LEU A 113 -10.46 -1.48 -11.15
CA LEU A 113 -10.44 -2.04 -12.49
C LEU A 113 -11.83 -1.95 -13.12
N PRO A 114 -12.12 -0.90 -13.93
CA PRO A 114 -13.40 -0.77 -14.62
C PRO A 114 -13.67 -1.89 -15.63
N ASN A 115 -12.61 -2.42 -16.23
CA ASN A 115 -12.66 -3.60 -17.10
C ASN A 115 -11.31 -4.32 -17.05
N GLN A 116 -11.21 -5.46 -17.73
CA GLN A 116 -10.00 -6.29 -17.70
C GLN A 116 -8.73 -5.59 -18.24
N ARG A 117 -8.82 -4.49 -19.01
CA ARG A 117 -7.65 -3.78 -19.58
C ARG A 117 -7.57 -2.30 -19.19
N SER A 118 -8.30 -1.89 -18.16
CA SER A 118 -8.38 -0.50 -17.74
C SER A 118 -8.16 -0.41 -16.24
N LEU A 119 -7.27 0.49 -15.83
CA LEU A 119 -6.94 0.73 -14.42
C LEU A 119 -7.22 2.19 -14.05
N ASN A 120 -7.93 2.36 -12.96
CA ASN A 120 -8.11 3.61 -12.26
C ASN A 120 -7.18 3.64 -11.05
N VAL A 121 -6.41 4.72 -10.91
CA VAL A 121 -5.46 4.91 -9.81
C VAL A 121 -5.83 6.18 -9.07
N ILE A 122 -5.94 6.07 -7.75
CA ILE A 122 -6.12 7.19 -6.83
C ILE A 122 -5.04 7.06 -5.76
N PHE A 123 -4.24 8.11 -5.59
CA PHE A 123 -3.20 8.17 -4.57
C PHE A 123 -3.42 9.41 -3.71
N ARG A 124 -3.85 9.20 -2.47
CA ARG A 124 -4.07 10.25 -1.48
C ARG A 124 -2.85 10.37 -0.59
N ILE A 125 -2.36 11.57 -0.47
CA ILE A 125 -1.24 11.94 0.40
C ILE A 125 -1.63 13.18 1.20
N PRO A 126 -0.93 13.52 2.29
CA PRO A 126 -1.36 14.57 3.21
C PRO A 126 -1.79 15.90 2.56
N GLU A 127 -1.03 16.39 1.58
CA GLU A 127 -1.24 17.72 0.98
C GLU A 127 -1.93 17.69 -0.39
N MET A 128 -2.21 16.49 -0.94
CA MET A 128 -2.70 16.36 -2.32
C MET A 128 -3.37 15.01 -2.59
N THR A 129 -4.21 14.95 -3.62
CA THR A 129 -4.68 13.70 -4.23
C THR A 129 -4.22 13.67 -5.69
N LEU A 130 -3.55 12.58 -6.07
CA LEU A 130 -3.17 12.27 -7.44
C LEU A 130 -4.14 11.25 -8.00
N SER A 131 -4.68 11.46 -9.19
CA SER A 131 -5.58 10.48 -9.80
C SER A 131 -5.37 10.35 -11.30
N ARG A 132 -5.50 9.14 -11.81
CA ARG A 132 -5.52 8.88 -13.25
C ARG A 132 -6.49 7.74 -13.53
N MET A 133 -7.46 8.00 -14.37
CA MET A 133 -8.51 7.06 -14.74
C MET A 133 -8.25 6.51 -16.14
N GLY A 134 -8.71 5.29 -16.41
CA GLY A 134 -8.65 4.72 -17.76
C GLY A 134 -7.23 4.42 -18.25
N ILE A 135 -6.30 4.09 -17.36
CA ILE A 135 -4.95 3.68 -17.76
C ILE A 135 -5.08 2.36 -18.51
N HIS A 136 -4.69 2.35 -19.80
CA HIS A 136 -4.71 1.14 -20.60
C HIS A 136 -3.60 0.19 -20.15
N LEU A 137 -3.98 -1.02 -19.77
CA LEU A 137 -3.03 -2.05 -19.37
C LEU A 137 -2.53 -2.82 -20.60
N PRO A 138 -1.25 -3.17 -20.66
CA PRO A 138 -0.71 -3.97 -21.77
C PRO A 138 -1.31 -5.38 -21.82
N TYR A 139 -1.82 -5.88 -20.69
CA TYR A 139 -2.41 -7.21 -20.56
C TYR A 139 -3.77 -7.15 -19.87
N ALA A 140 -4.63 -8.12 -20.20
CA ALA A 140 -5.91 -8.29 -19.54
C ALA A 140 -5.71 -8.91 -18.16
N ILE A 141 -6.21 -8.25 -17.12
CA ILE A 141 -6.25 -8.81 -15.78
C ILE A 141 -7.41 -9.82 -15.70
N PRO A 142 -7.16 -11.02 -15.17
CA PRO A 142 -8.17 -12.06 -14.97
C PRO A 142 -9.15 -11.66 -13.86
N ILE A 143 -10.15 -10.84 -14.20
CA ILE A 143 -11.21 -10.39 -13.29
C ILE A 143 -12.51 -11.04 -13.74
N ASN A 144 -13.19 -11.68 -12.80
CA ASN A 144 -14.51 -12.24 -12.97
C ASN A 144 -15.60 -11.15 -12.90
N PRO A 145 -16.80 -11.40 -13.46
CA PRO A 145 -17.92 -10.46 -13.41
C PRO A 145 -18.38 -10.08 -11.99
N ASP A 146 -18.09 -10.92 -11.00
CA ASP A 146 -18.39 -10.69 -9.58
C ASP A 146 -17.31 -9.87 -8.84
N GLY A 147 -16.28 -9.41 -9.57
CA GLY A 147 -15.17 -8.65 -9.02
C GLY A 147 -14.08 -9.50 -8.36
N SER A 148 -14.20 -10.82 -8.37
CA SER A 148 -13.12 -11.70 -7.91
C SER A 148 -12.04 -11.85 -8.97
N LEU A 149 -10.80 -12.12 -8.56
CA LEU A 149 -9.74 -12.48 -9.50
C LEU A 149 -9.92 -13.95 -9.90
N SER A 150 -9.87 -14.26 -11.19
CA SER A 150 -10.09 -15.61 -11.73
C SER A 150 -8.86 -16.53 -11.59
N ILE A 151 -7.92 -16.19 -10.71
CA ILE A 151 -6.63 -16.85 -10.49
C ILE A 151 -6.63 -17.53 -9.13
N GLN A 152 -6.31 -18.83 -9.10
CA GLN A 152 -6.02 -19.56 -7.87
C GLN A 152 -4.63 -19.14 -7.39
N ILE A 153 -4.58 -18.43 -6.25
CA ILE A 153 -3.51 -17.45 -5.93
C ILE A 153 -2.11 -18.06 -5.76
N ASP A 154 -1.97 -19.35 -5.43
CA ASP A 154 -0.65 -19.93 -5.12
C ASP A 154 0.17 -20.39 -6.35
N GLU A 155 -0.42 -21.11 -7.32
CA GLU A 155 0.33 -21.63 -8.49
C GLU A 155 0.13 -20.81 -9.78
N ASP A 156 -1.05 -20.21 -9.98
CA ASP A 156 -1.38 -19.62 -11.28
C ASP A 156 -0.82 -18.22 -11.50
N ILE A 157 -0.60 -17.43 -10.45
CA ILE A 157 -0.09 -16.05 -10.60
C ILE A 157 1.35 -16.05 -11.11
N LEU A 158 2.21 -16.86 -10.49
CA LEU A 158 3.60 -16.98 -10.93
C LEU A 158 3.67 -17.54 -12.36
N SER A 159 2.86 -18.54 -12.68
CA SER A 159 2.81 -19.11 -14.03
C SER A 159 2.26 -18.14 -15.08
N TRP A 160 1.31 -17.26 -14.71
CA TRP A 160 0.78 -16.21 -15.57
C TRP A 160 1.81 -15.10 -15.80
N ILE A 161 2.47 -14.62 -14.73
CA ILE A 161 3.55 -13.62 -14.79
C ILE A 161 4.66 -14.12 -15.72
N GLN A 162 5.11 -15.36 -15.53
CA GLN A 162 6.16 -15.96 -16.36
C GLN A 162 5.76 -16.09 -17.84
N ARG A 163 4.48 -16.34 -18.14
CA ARG A 163 3.98 -16.46 -19.52
C ARG A 163 3.85 -15.13 -20.25
N HIS A 164 3.63 -14.02 -19.54
CA HIS A 164 3.26 -12.74 -20.16
C HIS A 164 4.25 -11.59 -19.93
N ILE A 165 5.24 -11.75 -19.04
CA ILE A 165 6.26 -10.71 -18.75
C ILE A 165 7.62 -11.05 -19.38
N LYS A 166 7.67 -11.98 -20.35
CA LYS A 166 8.90 -12.33 -21.08
C LYS A 166 9.02 -11.60 -22.42
#